data_AF-A0A4P2PTN8-F1
#
_entry.id   AF-A0A4P2PTN8-F1
#
_cell.length_a   1.000
_cell.length_b   1.000
_cell.length_c   1.000
_cell.angle_alpha   90.00
_cell.angle_beta   90.00
_cell.angle_gamma   90.00
#
_symmetry.space_group_name_H-M   'P 1'
#
loop_
_entity.id
_entity.type
_entity.pdbx_description
1 polymer ?
#
loop_
_entity_poly.entity_id
_entity_poly.type
_entity_poly.pdbx_seq_one_letter_code
_entity_poly.pdbx_strand_id
1 'polypeptide(L)'
;MKTISSKCSVLALVIGVSMALGCSSGASGSSSESDTGAGALAVVSGHVTNEGAGSLDHGLAGEGTVESTRTVRVAHLLETGALESLVETTIDAEGAFSAEIAADARPLIIQALDGSGQVIGAAFVEASADAAGKTVTAAPISTESSVEAQVLIDLAASVSADATLATDVRALVHAELAAAIAGAVSAGAELEAVIKALAGATLGAHHAELRALAAAGVDVGAEALASAELKAAETLNAALDRDVPAGEATARFLADLDAALEAAGATADVRARAQAAASVTFRAALSAALDASADVDAVVFASLHAAAELEARATVKAAVEIAKLSGAAQATVSAIAEAGAELEAAVAAAASVDAIVAARAAFVASLTGDAQADVGGALGVLVGATADARAALNAVLDATVDLNAQLDADLKAALSAYLDAKAKAGAGAAGSLDAELDAVIEAYATFAAGVEELAPTLAEAASAEADAEVVTDVLCSAQAMFRTPM
;
A
#
# COMPACT_ATOMS: atom_id res chain seq x y z
N MET A 1 43.85 5.61 0.19
CA MET A 1 43.68 7.07 0.23
C MET A 1 43.25 7.58 -1.15
N LYS A 2 41.94 7.68 -1.38
CA LYS A 2 41.35 8.43 -2.50
C LYS A 2 40.11 9.13 -1.94
N THR A 3 40.26 10.43 -1.78
CA THR A 3 39.24 11.42 -1.44
C THR A 3 38.41 11.78 -2.67
N ILE A 4 37.08 11.72 -2.56
CA ILE A 4 36.10 12.40 -3.42
C ILE A 4 34.97 12.83 -2.46
N SER A 5 35.04 14.00 -1.83
CA SER A 5 34.64 15.34 -2.29
C SER A 5 33.19 15.46 -2.79
N SER A 6 32.30 15.69 -1.82
CA SER A 6 31.19 16.66 -1.80
C SER A 6 30.93 17.49 -3.06
N LYS A 7 29.66 17.51 -3.48
CA LYS A 7 28.98 18.68 -4.07
C LYS A 7 27.53 18.76 -3.58
N CYS A 8 27.28 19.60 -2.59
CA CYS A 8 26.02 20.33 -2.42
C CYS A 8 26.03 21.56 -3.32
N SER A 9 24.91 21.84 -4.00
CA SER A 9 24.37 23.16 -4.38
C SER A 9 23.30 22.96 -5.46
N VAL A 10 22.19 23.68 -5.58
CA VAL A 10 21.51 24.76 -4.86
C VAL A 10 20.17 24.92 -5.62
N LEU A 11 19.05 25.00 -4.89
CA LEU A 11 17.87 25.86 -5.13
C LEU A 11 17.24 25.96 -6.54
N ALA A 12 16.02 25.43 -6.68
CA ALA A 12 14.95 26.06 -7.44
C ALA A 12 13.58 25.75 -6.78
N LEU A 13 13.20 26.63 -5.85
CA LEU A 13 11.85 26.77 -5.32
C LEU A 13 10.96 27.32 -6.45
N VAL A 14 9.95 26.56 -6.89
CA VAL A 14 8.80 27.10 -7.63
C VAL A 14 7.54 26.66 -6.93
N ILE A 15 6.93 27.62 -6.23
CA ILE A 15 5.56 27.57 -5.73
C ILE A 15 4.64 27.58 -6.95
N GLY A 16 3.95 26.46 -7.20
CA GLY A 16 2.92 26.34 -8.23
C GLY A 16 1.52 26.39 -7.63
N VAL A 17 1.07 27.57 -7.18
CA VAL A 17 -0.37 27.84 -6.99
C VAL A 17 -0.95 28.24 -8.34
N SER A 18 -1.68 27.32 -8.98
CA SER A 18 -2.37 27.58 -10.24
C SER A 18 -3.68 28.33 -10.01
N MET A 19 -3.63 29.66 -9.87
CA MET A 19 -4.82 30.49 -10.07
C MET A 19 -5.06 30.70 -11.57
N ALA A 20 -6.18 30.17 -12.06
CA ALA A 20 -6.70 30.45 -13.40
C ALA A 20 -7.14 31.92 -13.50
N LEU A 21 -6.36 32.75 -14.20
CA LEU A 21 -6.77 34.05 -14.70
C LEU A 21 -6.81 34.02 -16.22
N GLY A 22 -8.03 33.91 -16.75
CA GLY A 22 -8.31 34.15 -18.15
C GLY A 22 -8.19 35.63 -18.49
N CYS A 23 -7.49 35.93 -19.58
CA CYS A 23 -7.69 37.17 -20.34
C CYS A 23 -7.60 36.89 -21.84
N SER A 24 -8.72 37.15 -22.50
CA SER A 24 -8.93 37.20 -23.94
C SER A 24 -8.11 38.29 -24.62
N SER A 25 -7.64 38.04 -25.84
CA SER A 25 -7.98 38.84 -27.04
C SER A 25 -6.99 38.63 -28.19
N GLY A 26 -7.49 38.59 -29.43
CA GLY A 26 -6.69 38.84 -30.63
C GLY A 26 -6.96 37.91 -31.81
N ALA A 27 -7.96 38.27 -32.63
CA ALA A 27 -8.28 37.61 -33.88
C ALA A 27 -7.24 37.89 -35.00
N SER A 28 -6.92 36.87 -35.80
CA SER A 28 -6.60 37.02 -37.23
C SER A 28 -6.77 35.69 -37.95
N GLY A 29 -7.57 35.72 -39.01
CA GLY A 29 -8.01 34.54 -39.75
C GLY A 29 -6.92 33.91 -40.60
N SER A 30 -6.91 32.57 -40.58
CA SER A 30 -6.28 31.71 -41.58
C SER A 30 -7.23 30.55 -41.85
N SER A 31 -7.50 30.29 -43.12
CA SER A 31 -8.37 29.23 -43.61
C SER A 31 -7.82 27.86 -43.18
N SER A 32 -8.44 27.28 -42.15
CA SER A 32 -8.16 25.96 -41.61
C SER A 32 -8.81 24.89 -42.49
N GLU A 33 -8.01 24.23 -43.31
CA GLU A 33 -8.28 22.83 -43.65
C GLU A 33 -8.30 22.08 -42.32
N SER A 34 -9.48 21.60 -41.93
CA SER A 34 -9.68 20.77 -40.75
C SER A 34 -9.10 19.39 -41.04
N ASP A 35 -7.77 19.30 -41.00
CA ASP A 35 -7.08 18.05 -40.74
C ASP A 35 -7.52 17.67 -39.32
N THR A 36 -8.60 16.90 -39.22
CA THR A 36 -8.96 16.16 -38.01
C THR A 36 -7.81 15.19 -37.78
N GLY A 37 -6.72 15.70 -37.19
CA GLY A 37 -5.52 14.95 -36.91
C GLY A 37 -5.97 13.68 -36.22
N ALA A 38 -5.71 12.55 -36.86
CA ALA A 38 -5.96 11.26 -36.26
C ALA A 38 -5.27 11.28 -34.89
N GLY A 39 -6.08 11.36 -33.83
CA GLY A 39 -5.58 11.41 -32.46
C GLY A 39 -4.63 10.24 -32.28
N ALA A 40 -3.51 10.47 -31.59
CA ALA A 40 -2.57 9.40 -31.35
C ALA A 40 -3.30 8.23 -30.66
N LEU A 41 -3.20 7.03 -31.24
CA LEU A 41 -3.87 5.84 -30.73
C LEU A 41 -2.91 5.06 -29.82
N ALA A 42 -3.46 4.38 -28.82
CA ALA A 42 -2.81 3.35 -28.03
C ALA A 42 -3.55 2.02 -28.21
N VAL A 43 -2.87 0.90 -28.02
CA VAL A 43 -3.49 -0.43 -28.03
C VAL A 43 -3.58 -0.92 -26.59
N VAL A 44 -4.76 -1.28 -26.11
CA VAL A 44 -4.93 -1.97 -24.82
C VAL A 44 -5.13 -3.45 -25.09
N SER A 45 -4.34 -4.31 -24.43
CA SER A 45 -4.44 -5.76 -24.55
C SER A 45 -4.46 -6.43 -23.18
N GLY A 46 -5.05 -7.61 -23.08
CA GLY A 46 -5.06 -8.41 -21.86
C GLY A 46 -5.81 -9.72 -22.05
N HIS A 47 -6.10 -10.39 -20.94
CA HIS A 47 -6.75 -11.70 -20.91
C HIS A 47 -7.92 -11.72 -19.94
N VAL A 48 -8.97 -12.46 -20.31
CA VAL A 48 -10.02 -12.92 -19.39
C VAL A 48 -9.59 -14.28 -18.86
N THR A 49 -9.63 -14.48 -17.54
CA THR A 49 -9.22 -15.75 -16.92
C THR A 49 -10.37 -16.39 -16.16
N ASN A 50 -10.17 -17.63 -15.72
CA ASN A 50 -11.07 -18.31 -14.78
C ASN A 50 -10.47 -18.32 -13.36
N GLU A 51 -9.58 -17.39 -13.04
CA GLU A 51 -8.85 -17.39 -11.78
C GLU A 51 -9.65 -16.76 -10.63
N GLY A 52 -9.59 -17.42 -9.49
CA GLY A 52 -10.22 -16.99 -8.24
C GLY A 52 -11.61 -17.60 -8.01
N ALA A 53 -12.18 -17.31 -6.84
CA ALA A 53 -13.44 -17.89 -6.39
C ALA A 53 -14.65 -17.42 -7.20
N GLY A 54 -14.63 -16.17 -7.65
CA GLY A 54 -15.64 -15.56 -8.51
C GLY A 54 -17.05 -15.42 -7.94
N SER A 55 -17.83 -14.58 -8.61
CA SER A 55 -19.28 -14.43 -8.47
C SER A 55 -19.77 -13.65 -9.70
N LEU A 56 -20.04 -14.37 -10.81
CA LEU A 56 -20.34 -13.74 -12.10
C LEU A 56 -21.56 -12.82 -12.03
N ASP A 57 -22.58 -13.20 -11.25
CA ASP A 57 -23.80 -12.42 -11.04
C ASP A 57 -23.52 -11.05 -10.41
N HIS A 58 -22.39 -10.92 -9.69
CA HIS A 58 -21.95 -9.70 -9.02
C HIS A 58 -20.75 -9.04 -9.72
N GLY A 59 -20.41 -9.47 -10.94
CA GLY A 59 -19.30 -8.89 -11.69
C GLY A 59 -17.92 -9.22 -11.13
N LEU A 60 -17.79 -10.31 -10.37
CA LEU A 60 -16.52 -10.83 -9.89
C LEU A 60 -16.09 -12.02 -10.76
N ALA A 61 -15.05 -11.86 -11.58
CA ALA A 61 -14.56 -12.94 -12.43
C ALA A 61 -14.05 -14.14 -11.62
N GLY A 62 -14.04 -15.34 -12.22
CA GLY A 62 -13.62 -16.60 -11.63
C GLY A 62 -14.03 -17.77 -12.53
N GLU A 63 -14.35 -18.93 -11.96
CA GLU A 63 -14.73 -20.10 -12.77
C GLU A 63 -15.90 -19.80 -13.74
N GLY A 64 -15.68 -20.04 -15.03
CA GLY A 64 -16.69 -19.87 -16.08
C GLY A 64 -16.72 -18.48 -16.74
N THR A 65 -15.89 -17.52 -16.30
CA THR A 65 -15.84 -16.18 -16.91
C THR A 65 -15.45 -16.24 -18.39
N VAL A 66 -14.44 -17.04 -18.76
CA VAL A 66 -13.96 -17.12 -20.16
C VAL A 66 -15.05 -17.62 -21.11
N GLU A 67 -15.76 -18.69 -20.73
CA GLU A 67 -16.83 -19.27 -21.56
C GLU A 67 -18.05 -18.35 -21.68
N SER A 68 -18.35 -17.62 -20.60
CA SER A 68 -19.50 -16.72 -20.50
C SER A 68 -19.25 -15.40 -21.24
N THR A 69 -18.00 -14.96 -21.33
CA THR A 69 -17.65 -13.69 -21.99
C THR A 69 -17.93 -13.73 -23.49
N ARG A 70 -18.48 -12.63 -24.00
CA ARG A 70 -18.76 -12.42 -25.42
C ARG A 70 -18.04 -11.21 -25.97
N THR A 71 -18.02 -10.13 -25.19
CA THR A 71 -17.30 -8.91 -25.53
C THR A 71 -16.54 -8.39 -24.32
N VAL A 72 -15.51 -7.60 -24.60
CA VAL A 72 -14.78 -6.81 -23.61
C VAL A 72 -15.02 -5.34 -23.93
N ARG A 73 -15.45 -4.57 -22.94
CA ARG A 73 -15.60 -3.12 -23.04
C ARG A 73 -14.42 -2.44 -22.36
N VAL A 74 -13.80 -1.50 -23.05
CA VAL A 74 -12.82 -0.57 -22.47
C VAL A 74 -13.52 0.76 -22.24
N ALA A 75 -13.50 1.24 -21.00
CA ALA A 75 -14.15 2.47 -20.59
C ALA A 75 -13.16 3.40 -19.87
N HIS A 76 -13.35 4.70 -20.05
CA HIS A 76 -12.68 5.73 -19.26
C HIS A 76 -13.40 5.88 -17.92
N LEU A 77 -12.65 5.78 -16.82
CA LEU A 77 -13.14 6.12 -15.49
C LEU A 77 -13.10 7.63 -15.29
N LEU A 78 -14.28 8.22 -15.14
CA LEU A 78 -14.43 9.64 -14.83
C LEU A 78 -14.27 9.88 -13.32
N GLU A 79 -13.95 11.13 -12.95
CA GLU A 79 -13.88 11.61 -11.55
C GLU A 79 -15.19 11.52 -10.76
N THR A 80 -16.27 11.07 -11.39
CA THR A 80 -17.57 10.83 -10.73
C THR A 80 -17.77 9.36 -10.38
N GLY A 81 -16.80 8.50 -10.70
CA GLY A 81 -16.96 7.04 -10.72
C GLY A 81 -17.76 6.53 -11.92
N ALA A 82 -18.29 7.42 -12.77
CA ALA A 82 -18.98 7.01 -13.99
C ALA A 82 -18.01 6.47 -15.04
N LEU A 83 -18.49 5.53 -15.85
CA LEU A 83 -17.72 4.91 -16.92
C LEU A 83 -18.19 5.41 -18.29
N GLU A 84 -17.28 5.99 -19.07
CA GLU A 84 -17.52 6.35 -20.47
C GLU A 84 -16.98 5.27 -21.39
N SER A 85 -17.86 4.57 -22.10
CA SER A 85 -17.45 3.50 -23.03
C SER A 85 -16.67 4.07 -24.21
N LEU A 86 -15.43 3.60 -24.40
CA LEU A 86 -14.57 4.02 -25.50
C LEU A 86 -14.68 3.06 -26.68
N VAL A 87 -14.60 1.75 -26.39
CA VAL A 87 -14.58 0.70 -27.41
C VAL A 87 -15.08 -0.63 -26.82
N GLU A 88 -15.70 -1.45 -27.66
CA GLU A 88 -16.00 -2.84 -27.37
C GLU A 88 -15.30 -3.74 -28.39
N THR A 89 -14.72 -4.84 -27.92
CA THR A 89 -14.00 -5.83 -28.75
C THR A 89 -14.43 -7.25 -28.36
N THR A 90 -14.10 -8.24 -29.19
CA THR A 90 -14.33 -9.65 -28.89
C THR A 90 -13.10 -10.27 -28.25
N ILE A 91 -13.29 -11.35 -27.47
CA ILE A 91 -12.20 -12.21 -27.02
C ILE A 91 -11.95 -13.36 -28.00
N ASP A 92 -10.74 -13.91 -28.01
CA ASP A 92 -10.44 -15.18 -28.68
C ASP A 92 -10.76 -16.40 -27.81
N ALA A 93 -10.39 -17.60 -28.25
CA ALA A 93 -10.70 -18.85 -27.56
C ALA A 93 -9.89 -19.02 -26.25
N GLU A 94 -8.76 -18.32 -26.16
CA GLU A 94 -7.87 -18.27 -25.02
C GLU A 94 -8.26 -17.15 -24.03
N GLY A 95 -9.27 -16.35 -24.36
CA GLY A 95 -9.74 -15.22 -23.55
C GLY A 95 -8.96 -13.93 -23.77
N ALA A 96 -8.04 -13.88 -24.75
CA ALA A 96 -7.26 -12.68 -25.04
C ALA A 96 -8.09 -11.64 -25.81
N PHE A 97 -7.81 -10.36 -25.57
CA PHE A 97 -8.41 -9.24 -26.28
C PHE A 97 -7.37 -8.17 -26.65
N SER A 98 -7.71 -7.37 -27.65
CA SER A 98 -6.95 -6.19 -28.07
C SER A 98 -7.90 -5.13 -28.62
N ALA A 99 -7.70 -3.87 -28.23
CA ALA A 99 -8.53 -2.75 -28.65
C ALA A 99 -7.70 -1.47 -28.85
N GLU A 100 -7.99 -0.72 -29.90
CA GLU A 100 -7.41 0.61 -30.14
C GLU A 100 -8.24 1.69 -29.44
N ILE A 101 -7.59 2.57 -28.71
CA ILE A 101 -8.21 3.70 -27.99
C ILE A 101 -7.42 4.99 -28.22
N ALA A 102 -8.03 6.12 -27.89
CA ALA A 102 -7.31 7.40 -27.82
C ALA A 102 -6.25 7.34 -26.72
N ALA A 103 -5.03 7.81 -27.01
CA ALA A 103 -3.90 7.73 -26.08
C ALA A 103 -4.05 8.63 -24.83
N ASP A 104 -5.03 9.50 -24.74
CA ASP A 104 -5.26 10.38 -23.59
C ASP A 104 -6.33 9.86 -22.60
N ALA A 105 -7.08 8.82 -22.95
CA ALA A 105 -8.18 8.32 -22.12
C ALA A 105 -7.68 7.46 -20.95
N ARG A 106 -7.65 8.00 -19.72
CA ARG A 106 -7.09 7.36 -18.51
C ARG A 106 -7.69 7.93 -17.21
N PRO A 107 -7.80 7.14 -16.12
CA PRO A 107 -7.55 5.69 -16.03
C PRO A 107 -8.63 4.87 -16.74
N LEU A 108 -8.33 3.61 -17.06
CA LEU A 108 -9.24 2.74 -17.83
C LEU A 108 -9.79 1.60 -16.99
N ILE A 109 -11.08 1.33 -17.13
CA ILE A 109 -11.73 0.11 -16.65
C ILE A 109 -12.03 -0.79 -17.85
N ILE A 110 -11.65 -2.06 -17.72
CA ILE A 110 -11.88 -3.08 -18.73
C ILE A 110 -12.88 -4.07 -18.16
N GLN A 111 -14.00 -4.25 -18.83
CA GLN A 111 -15.12 -5.07 -18.35
C GLN A 111 -15.35 -6.26 -19.28
N ALA A 112 -15.37 -7.46 -18.73
CA ALA A 112 -15.84 -8.65 -19.42
C ALA A 112 -17.37 -8.68 -19.38
N LEU A 113 -17.99 -8.79 -20.56
CA LEU A 113 -19.44 -8.76 -20.73
C LEU A 113 -19.95 -10.11 -21.24
N ASP A 114 -21.03 -10.60 -20.67
CA ASP A 114 -21.70 -11.82 -21.13
C ASP A 114 -22.58 -11.58 -22.38
N GLY A 115 -23.34 -12.60 -22.80
CA GLY A 115 -24.27 -12.49 -23.93
C GLY A 115 -25.48 -11.58 -23.72
N SER A 116 -25.76 -11.16 -22.47
CA SER A 116 -26.81 -10.22 -22.10
C SER A 116 -26.30 -8.78 -21.97
N GLY A 117 -24.98 -8.58 -21.96
CA GLY A 117 -24.32 -7.31 -21.69
C GLY A 117 -24.12 -7.04 -20.19
N GLN A 118 -24.25 -8.05 -19.34
CA GLN A 118 -23.92 -7.98 -17.92
C GLN A 118 -22.40 -8.04 -17.73
N VAL A 119 -21.88 -7.20 -16.83
CA VAL A 119 -20.47 -7.25 -16.40
C VAL A 119 -20.29 -8.47 -15.50
N ILE A 120 -19.40 -9.38 -15.91
CA ILE A 120 -19.08 -10.63 -15.19
C ILE A 120 -17.64 -10.67 -14.67
N GLY A 121 -16.92 -9.55 -14.85
CA GLY A 121 -15.54 -9.37 -14.41
C GLY A 121 -15.01 -8.01 -14.84
N ALA A 122 -14.04 -7.49 -14.10
CA ALA A 122 -13.36 -6.26 -14.45
C ALA A 122 -11.86 -6.31 -14.12
N ALA A 123 -11.11 -5.43 -14.75
CA ALA A 123 -9.75 -5.05 -14.39
C ALA A 123 -9.57 -3.57 -14.68
N PHE A 124 -8.49 -2.98 -14.19
CA PHE A 124 -8.15 -1.60 -14.54
C PHE A 124 -6.73 -1.48 -15.08
N VAL A 125 -6.52 -0.42 -15.84
CA VAL A 125 -5.24 -0.07 -16.42
C VAL A 125 -4.92 1.38 -16.07
N GLU A 126 -3.84 1.53 -15.31
CA GLU A 126 -3.08 2.76 -15.24
C GLU A 126 -2.11 2.79 -16.39
N ALA A 127 -2.02 3.93 -17.06
CA ALA A 127 -1.15 4.04 -18.20
C ALA A 127 -0.53 5.44 -18.27
N SER A 128 0.73 5.56 -18.68
CA SER A 128 1.43 6.84 -18.81
C SER A 128 0.96 7.66 -20.01
N ALA A 129 0.77 8.98 -19.86
CA ALA A 129 0.30 9.90 -20.92
C ALA A 129 1.01 9.71 -22.29
N ASP A 130 2.23 9.17 -22.28
CA ASP A 130 3.02 8.77 -23.45
C ASP A 130 2.67 7.38 -24.05
N ALA A 131 1.46 6.84 -23.91
CA ALA A 131 1.10 5.56 -24.55
C ALA A 131 0.77 5.64 -26.05
N ALA A 132 0.88 6.82 -26.65
CA ALA A 132 0.76 7.00 -28.10
C ALA A 132 1.67 6.02 -28.87
N GLY A 133 1.06 5.19 -29.72
CA GLY A 133 1.75 4.17 -30.52
C GLY A 133 2.31 2.99 -29.71
N LYS A 134 1.97 2.88 -28.43
CA LYS A 134 2.39 1.77 -27.55
C LYS A 134 1.22 0.81 -27.30
N THR A 135 1.58 -0.42 -26.95
CA THR A 135 0.65 -1.38 -26.36
C THR A 135 0.74 -1.26 -24.84
N VAL A 136 -0.41 -1.10 -24.19
CA VAL A 136 -0.58 -1.12 -22.75
C VAL A 136 -1.24 -2.44 -22.37
N THR A 137 -0.60 -3.15 -21.46
CA THR A 137 -1.08 -4.45 -20.99
C THR A 137 -1.92 -4.27 -19.73
N ALA A 138 -3.13 -4.83 -19.75
CA ALA A 138 -3.99 -4.94 -18.60
C ALA A 138 -3.61 -6.11 -17.71
N ALA A 139 -3.88 -5.98 -16.40
CA ALA A 139 -3.93 -7.14 -15.53
C ALA A 139 -4.99 -8.12 -16.08
N PRO A 140 -4.77 -9.44 -15.95
CA PRO A 140 -5.79 -10.41 -16.32
C PRO A 140 -7.09 -10.18 -15.54
N ILE A 141 -8.25 -10.32 -16.19
CA ILE A 141 -9.56 -10.19 -15.54
C ILE A 141 -9.81 -11.43 -14.69
N SER A 142 -9.61 -11.30 -13.38
CA SER A 142 -9.75 -12.32 -12.33
C SER A 142 -10.66 -11.83 -11.19
N THR A 143 -10.90 -12.64 -10.16
CA THR A 143 -11.63 -12.17 -8.96
C THR A 143 -10.93 -10.97 -8.32
N GLU A 144 -9.61 -11.00 -8.21
CA GLU A 144 -8.78 -9.95 -7.62
C GLU A 144 -8.93 -8.63 -8.37
N SER A 145 -8.61 -8.63 -9.67
CA SER A 145 -8.72 -7.42 -10.49
C SER A 145 -10.15 -6.86 -10.56
N SER A 146 -11.17 -7.74 -10.40
CA SER A 146 -12.57 -7.33 -10.39
C SER A 146 -12.90 -6.55 -9.12
N VAL A 147 -12.44 -7.02 -7.96
CA VAL A 147 -12.57 -6.28 -6.70
C VAL A 147 -11.79 -4.97 -6.78
N GLU A 148 -10.55 -5.01 -7.24
CA GLU A 148 -9.72 -3.81 -7.40
C GLU A 148 -10.41 -2.74 -8.26
N ALA A 149 -10.94 -3.13 -9.42
CA ALA A 149 -11.64 -2.22 -10.32
C ALA A 149 -12.89 -1.61 -9.67
N GLN A 150 -13.65 -2.39 -8.92
CA GLN A 150 -14.83 -1.88 -8.20
C GLN A 150 -14.45 -0.91 -7.07
N VAL A 151 -13.39 -1.21 -6.32
CA VAL A 151 -12.84 -0.30 -5.30
C VAL A 151 -12.37 1.00 -5.94
N LEU A 152 -11.65 0.93 -7.06
CA LEU A 152 -11.18 2.11 -7.78
C LEU A 152 -12.32 2.98 -8.33
N ILE A 153 -13.40 2.36 -8.82
CA ILE A 153 -14.61 3.08 -9.25
C ILE A 153 -15.25 3.85 -8.08
N ASP A 154 -15.39 3.20 -6.93
CA ASP A 154 -16.02 3.80 -5.75
C ASP A 154 -15.13 4.89 -5.11
N LEU A 155 -13.81 4.68 -5.15
CA LEU A 155 -12.81 5.70 -4.79
C LEU A 155 -12.91 6.91 -5.71
N ALA A 156 -12.97 6.73 -7.03
CA ALA A 156 -13.08 7.84 -7.98
C ALA A 156 -14.33 8.68 -7.73
N ALA A 157 -15.44 8.09 -7.26
CA ALA A 157 -16.63 8.84 -6.86
C ALA A 157 -16.47 9.61 -5.53
N SER A 158 -15.48 9.24 -4.72
CA SER A 158 -15.30 9.71 -3.33
C SER A 158 -14.16 10.72 -3.17
N VAL A 159 -13.22 10.79 -4.11
CA VAL A 159 -12.02 11.65 -4.02
C VAL A 159 -11.93 12.64 -5.16
N SER A 160 -11.15 13.70 -4.96
CA SER A 160 -10.77 14.61 -6.06
C SER A 160 -9.83 13.92 -7.04
N ALA A 161 -9.90 14.33 -8.31
CA ALA A 161 -9.17 13.79 -9.47
C ALA A 161 -7.66 13.54 -9.30
N ASP A 162 -7.03 14.21 -8.35
CA ASP A 162 -5.58 14.26 -8.21
C ASP A 162 -4.97 13.10 -7.39
N ALA A 163 -5.77 12.21 -6.78
CA ALA A 163 -5.26 11.12 -5.95
C ALA A 163 -5.02 9.82 -6.75
N THR A 164 -3.77 9.36 -6.84
CA THR A 164 -3.41 8.07 -7.44
C THR A 164 -3.59 6.92 -6.44
N LEU A 165 -4.83 6.47 -6.23
CA LEU A 165 -5.14 5.41 -5.25
C LEU A 165 -5.06 3.99 -5.82
N ALA A 166 -4.84 3.85 -7.12
CA ALA A 166 -4.80 2.56 -7.78
C ALA A 166 -3.62 1.69 -7.26
N THR A 167 -2.51 2.30 -6.89
CA THR A 167 -1.38 1.65 -6.23
C THR A 167 -1.80 1.08 -4.88
N ASP A 168 -2.47 1.86 -4.04
CA ASP A 168 -2.93 1.42 -2.72
C ASP A 168 -3.94 0.29 -2.84
N VAL A 169 -4.85 0.38 -3.83
CA VAL A 169 -5.80 -0.68 -4.15
C VAL A 169 -5.05 -1.99 -4.47
N ARG A 170 -4.05 -1.95 -5.36
CA ARG A 170 -3.25 -3.14 -5.72
C ARG A 170 -2.41 -3.68 -4.56
N ALA A 171 -1.94 -2.81 -3.67
CA ALA A 171 -1.19 -3.24 -2.51
C ALA A 171 -2.07 -3.93 -1.45
N LEU A 172 -3.32 -3.47 -1.28
CA LEU A 172 -4.23 -3.93 -0.23
C LEU A 172 -5.22 -5.01 -0.68
N VAL A 173 -5.54 -5.08 -1.98
CA VAL A 173 -6.50 -6.04 -2.55
C VAL A 173 -5.75 -7.15 -3.26
N HIS A 174 -5.50 -8.24 -2.55
CA HIS A 174 -4.87 -9.45 -3.09
C HIS A 174 -5.89 -10.59 -3.26
N ALA A 175 -5.45 -11.69 -3.88
CA ALA A 175 -6.26 -12.86 -4.18
C ALA A 175 -7.06 -13.41 -2.98
N GLU A 176 -6.46 -13.51 -1.79
CA GLU A 176 -7.14 -14.04 -0.60
C GLU A 176 -8.24 -13.09 -0.09
N LEU A 177 -8.01 -11.76 -0.11
CA LEU A 177 -9.06 -10.80 0.22
C LEU A 177 -10.20 -10.85 -0.80
N ALA A 178 -9.86 -10.90 -2.09
CA ALA A 178 -10.86 -11.01 -3.16
C ALA A 178 -11.68 -12.30 -3.05
N ALA A 179 -11.03 -13.42 -2.72
CA ALA A 179 -11.71 -14.69 -2.45
C ALA A 179 -12.60 -14.63 -1.20
N ALA A 180 -12.16 -13.97 -0.13
CA ALA A 180 -12.97 -13.76 1.08
C ALA A 180 -14.22 -12.92 0.78
N ILE A 181 -14.10 -11.88 -0.06
CA ILE A 181 -15.23 -11.05 -0.50
C ILE A 181 -16.20 -11.88 -1.34
N ALA A 182 -15.71 -12.63 -2.33
CA ALA A 182 -16.56 -13.51 -3.14
C ALA A 182 -17.31 -14.55 -2.27
N GLY A 183 -16.64 -15.10 -1.26
CA GLY A 183 -17.24 -16.00 -0.27
C GLY A 183 -18.32 -15.33 0.57
N ALA A 184 -18.06 -14.13 1.10
CA ALA A 184 -19.01 -13.35 1.89
C ALA A 184 -20.25 -12.99 1.07
N VAL A 185 -20.07 -12.54 -0.18
CA VAL A 185 -21.18 -12.24 -1.10
C VAL A 185 -22.01 -13.48 -1.40
N SER A 186 -21.36 -14.63 -1.60
CA SER A 186 -22.06 -15.91 -1.77
C SER A 186 -22.82 -16.34 -0.52
N ALA A 187 -22.37 -15.91 0.67
CA ALA A 187 -23.07 -16.11 1.94
C ALA A 187 -24.20 -15.09 2.18
N GLY A 188 -24.33 -14.05 1.34
CA GLY A 188 -25.38 -13.04 1.41
C GLY A 188 -24.94 -11.66 1.86
N ALA A 189 -23.63 -11.41 2.00
CA ALA A 189 -23.13 -10.06 2.23
C ALA A 189 -23.38 -9.16 0.99
N GLU A 190 -23.71 -7.89 1.23
CA GLU A 190 -23.95 -6.92 0.17
C GLU A 190 -22.62 -6.43 -0.42
N LEU A 191 -22.28 -6.86 -1.64
CA LEU A 191 -21.01 -6.51 -2.30
C LEU A 191 -20.75 -5.00 -2.30
N GLU A 192 -21.77 -4.19 -2.63
CA GLU A 192 -21.65 -2.73 -2.68
C GLU A 192 -21.20 -2.14 -1.32
N ALA A 193 -21.73 -2.67 -0.21
CA ALA A 193 -21.35 -2.22 1.12
C ALA A 193 -19.90 -2.59 1.45
N VAL A 194 -19.47 -3.80 1.07
CA VAL A 194 -18.09 -4.26 1.26
C VAL A 194 -17.10 -3.44 0.43
N ILE A 195 -17.41 -3.17 -0.85
CA ILE A 195 -16.58 -2.35 -1.73
C ILE A 195 -16.46 -0.91 -1.20
N LYS A 196 -17.57 -0.30 -0.76
CA LYS A 196 -17.55 1.03 -0.12
C LYS A 196 -16.72 1.08 1.14
N ALA A 197 -16.83 0.05 1.99
CA ALA A 197 -16.04 -0.07 3.21
C ALA A 197 -14.55 -0.15 2.88
N LEU A 198 -14.19 -0.97 1.88
CA LEU A 198 -12.81 -1.17 1.42
C LEU A 198 -12.24 0.12 0.79
N ALA A 199 -12.96 0.76 -0.13
CA ALA A 199 -12.60 2.05 -0.70
C ALA A 199 -12.36 3.12 0.38
N GLY A 200 -13.30 3.26 1.32
CA GLY A 200 -13.17 4.20 2.42
C GLY A 200 -12.05 3.87 3.41
N ALA A 201 -11.62 2.61 3.51
CA ALA A 201 -10.48 2.18 4.31
C ALA A 201 -9.16 2.45 3.59
N THR A 202 -9.06 2.10 2.31
CA THR A 202 -7.91 2.39 1.43
C THR A 202 -7.60 3.88 1.38
N LEU A 203 -8.61 4.74 1.22
CA LEU A 203 -8.44 6.19 1.26
C LEU A 203 -7.88 6.68 2.61
N GLY A 204 -8.40 6.13 3.72
CA GLY A 204 -7.90 6.46 5.05
C GLY A 204 -6.44 6.06 5.24
N ALA A 205 -6.07 4.87 4.75
CA ALA A 205 -4.71 4.36 4.76
C ALA A 205 -3.75 5.28 3.98
N HIS A 206 -4.10 5.61 2.74
CA HIS A 206 -3.32 6.50 1.87
C HIS A 206 -3.09 7.87 2.53
N HIS A 207 -4.14 8.47 3.10
CA HIS A 207 -4.02 9.73 3.80
C HIS A 207 -3.12 9.64 5.05
N ALA A 208 -3.18 8.55 5.80
CA ALA A 208 -2.30 8.35 6.95
C ALA A 208 -0.83 8.20 6.50
N GLU A 209 -0.57 7.48 5.41
CA GLU A 209 0.76 7.32 4.84
C GLU A 209 1.37 8.65 4.40
N LEU A 210 0.67 9.40 3.54
CA LEU A 210 1.14 10.68 3.02
C LEU A 210 1.43 11.67 4.14
N ARG A 211 0.57 11.72 5.16
CA ARG A 211 0.79 12.60 6.31
C ARG A 211 1.96 12.13 7.17
N ALA A 212 2.14 10.83 7.38
CA ALA A 212 3.30 10.31 8.12
C ALA A 212 4.62 10.66 7.40
N LEU A 213 4.64 10.55 6.08
CA LEU A 213 5.77 10.98 5.23
C LEU A 213 6.00 12.49 5.36
N ALA A 214 4.94 13.30 5.26
CA ALA A 214 5.03 14.75 5.40
C ALA A 214 5.49 15.20 6.80
N ALA A 215 5.02 14.53 7.86
CA ALA A 215 5.44 14.78 9.24
C ALA A 215 6.93 14.47 9.46
N ALA A 216 7.46 13.49 8.72
CA ALA A 216 8.90 13.19 8.68
C ALA A 216 9.70 14.14 7.76
N GLY A 217 9.06 15.15 7.17
CA GLY A 217 9.69 16.12 6.27
C GLY A 217 10.01 15.56 4.88
N VAL A 218 9.43 14.41 4.52
CA VAL A 218 9.54 13.84 3.18
C VAL A 218 8.51 14.54 2.28
N ASP A 219 9.00 15.43 1.43
CA ASP A 219 8.19 16.05 0.38
C ASP A 219 8.14 15.11 -0.82
N VAL A 220 7.17 14.19 -0.79
CA VAL A 220 6.93 13.31 -1.92
C VAL A 220 6.18 14.11 -2.98
N GLY A 221 6.93 14.67 -3.94
CA GLY A 221 6.32 15.38 -5.07
C GLY A 221 5.31 14.47 -5.76
N ALA A 222 4.03 14.85 -5.73
CA ALA A 222 2.91 14.03 -6.20
C ALA A 222 3.14 13.47 -7.62
N GLU A 223 3.73 14.27 -8.51
CA GLU A 223 4.08 13.85 -9.88
C GLU A 223 5.15 12.75 -9.92
N ALA A 224 6.18 12.83 -9.06
CA ALA A 224 7.26 11.86 -9.03
C ALA A 224 6.79 10.51 -8.47
N LEU A 225 5.97 10.55 -7.41
CA LEU A 225 5.35 9.34 -6.86
C LEU A 225 4.36 8.72 -7.85
N ALA A 226 3.43 9.51 -8.39
CA ALA A 226 2.49 9.05 -9.41
C ALA A 226 3.21 8.42 -10.62
N SER A 227 4.33 9.01 -11.06
CA SER A 227 5.14 8.44 -12.14
C SER A 227 5.79 7.11 -11.76
N ALA A 228 6.24 6.95 -10.50
CA ALA A 228 6.90 5.74 -10.05
C ALA A 228 5.90 4.61 -9.82
N GLU A 229 4.77 4.93 -9.20
CA GLU A 229 3.59 4.09 -9.04
C GLU A 229 3.13 3.52 -10.38
N LEU A 230 2.93 4.40 -11.35
CA LEU A 230 2.52 4.02 -12.69
C LEU A 230 3.51 3.06 -13.36
N LYS A 231 4.81 3.32 -13.21
CA LYS A 231 5.86 2.44 -13.75
C LYS A 231 5.88 1.08 -13.05
N ALA A 232 5.65 1.06 -11.73
CA ALA A 232 5.54 -0.18 -10.96
C ALA A 232 4.30 -0.98 -11.41
N ALA A 233 3.15 -0.32 -11.62
CA ALA A 233 1.92 -0.92 -12.12
C ALA A 233 2.07 -1.47 -13.55
N GLU A 234 2.73 -0.73 -14.46
CA GLU A 234 3.07 -1.22 -15.81
C GLU A 234 3.95 -2.49 -15.73
N THR A 235 4.91 -2.52 -14.81
CA THR A 235 5.79 -3.68 -14.59
C THR A 235 5.03 -4.88 -14.03
N LEU A 236 4.10 -4.64 -13.10
CA LEU A 236 3.22 -5.65 -12.52
C LEU A 236 2.33 -6.27 -13.59
N ASN A 237 1.59 -5.47 -14.36
CA ASN A 237 0.69 -5.96 -15.40
C ASN A 237 1.44 -6.79 -16.45
N ALA A 238 2.61 -6.31 -16.88
CA ALA A 238 3.44 -7.03 -17.84
C ALA A 238 4.06 -8.32 -17.28
N ALA A 239 4.19 -8.45 -15.96
CA ALA A 239 4.62 -9.70 -15.32
C ALA A 239 3.45 -10.69 -15.25
N LEU A 240 2.27 -10.24 -14.81
CA LEU A 240 1.06 -11.06 -14.73
C LEU A 240 0.63 -11.59 -16.11
N ASP A 241 0.68 -10.77 -17.16
CA ASP A 241 0.39 -11.19 -18.54
C ASP A 241 1.37 -12.23 -19.11
N ARG A 242 2.55 -12.38 -18.49
CA ARG A 242 3.54 -13.41 -18.85
C ARG A 242 3.51 -14.61 -17.91
N ASP A 243 2.42 -14.75 -17.14
CA ASP A 243 2.24 -15.82 -16.16
C ASP A 243 3.37 -15.87 -15.09
N VAL A 244 3.98 -14.74 -14.76
CA VAL A 244 4.85 -14.66 -13.57
C VAL A 244 3.98 -14.90 -12.35
N PRO A 245 4.40 -15.76 -11.40
CA PRO A 245 3.61 -16.01 -10.19
C PRO A 245 3.22 -14.70 -9.50
N ALA A 246 1.94 -14.52 -9.18
CA ALA A 246 1.40 -13.26 -8.65
C ALA A 246 2.21 -12.73 -7.45
N GLY A 247 2.56 -13.61 -6.49
CA GLY A 247 3.40 -13.24 -5.35
C GLY A 247 4.78 -12.68 -5.73
N GLU A 248 5.43 -13.21 -6.78
CA GLU A 248 6.70 -12.66 -7.28
C GLU A 248 6.50 -11.30 -7.95
N ALA A 249 5.44 -11.16 -8.76
CA ALA A 249 5.11 -9.91 -9.43
C ALA A 249 4.76 -8.79 -8.44
N THR A 250 3.93 -9.08 -7.43
CA THR A 250 3.59 -8.18 -6.33
C THR A 250 4.81 -7.85 -5.47
N ALA A 251 5.67 -8.83 -5.20
CA ALA A 251 6.93 -8.57 -4.50
C ALA A 251 7.78 -7.54 -5.25
N ARG A 252 7.89 -7.65 -6.57
CA ARG A 252 8.61 -6.68 -7.40
C ARG A 252 7.94 -5.30 -7.43
N PHE A 253 6.62 -5.26 -7.60
CA PHE A 253 5.83 -4.03 -7.59
C PHE A 253 6.12 -3.19 -6.33
N LEU A 254 5.94 -3.79 -5.16
CA LEU A 254 6.19 -3.13 -3.86
C LEU A 254 7.67 -2.73 -3.69
N ALA A 255 8.62 -3.48 -4.26
CA ALA A 255 10.04 -3.09 -4.22
C ALA A 255 10.32 -1.84 -5.08
N ASP A 256 9.64 -1.70 -6.22
CA ASP A 256 9.74 -0.52 -7.09
C ASP A 256 9.12 0.72 -6.41
N LEU A 257 7.98 0.58 -5.72
CA LEU A 257 7.38 1.65 -4.92
C LEU A 257 8.30 2.11 -3.80
N ASP A 258 8.84 1.16 -3.05
CA ASP A 258 9.71 1.44 -1.93
C ASP A 258 11.00 2.17 -2.39
N ALA A 259 11.57 1.76 -3.53
CA ALA A 259 12.70 2.47 -4.15
C ALA A 259 12.34 3.90 -4.60
N ALA A 260 11.09 4.15 -4.96
CA ALA A 260 10.62 5.50 -5.30
C ALA A 260 10.53 6.40 -4.07
N LEU A 261 10.01 5.88 -2.96
CA LEU A 261 9.99 6.58 -1.68
C LEU A 261 11.41 6.86 -1.17
N GLU A 262 12.34 5.91 -1.32
CA GLU A 262 13.77 6.13 -1.02
C GLU A 262 14.35 7.27 -1.86
N ALA A 263 14.04 7.31 -3.16
CA ALA A 263 14.47 8.38 -4.06
C ALA A 263 13.85 9.74 -3.70
N ALA A 264 12.67 9.76 -3.08
CA ALA A 264 12.04 10.94 -2.51
C ALA A 264 12.64 11.37 -1.16
N GLY A 265 13.58 10.59 -0.60
CA GLY A 265 14.26 10.88 0.65
C GLY A 265 13.62 10.25 1.89
N ALA A 266 12.63 9.38 1.72
CA ALA A 266 12.08 8.61 2.84
C ALA A 266 13.09 7.55 3.28
N THR A 267 13.50 7.60 4.56
CA THR A 267 14.35 6.57 5.13
C THR A 267 13.54 5.28 5.36
N ALA A 268 14.25 4.16 5.55
CA ALA A 268 13.63 2.88 5.86
C ALA A 268 12.69 2.94 7.07
N ASP A 269 13.12 3.58 8.16
CA ASP A 269 12.32 3.76 9.37
C ASP A 269 11.08 4.63 9.12
N VAL A 270 11.23 5.74 8.38
CA VAL A 270 10.10 6.61 8.03
C VAL A 270 9.06 5.85 7.20
N ARG A 271 9.49 5.04 6.23
CA ARG A 271 8.60 4.19 5.42
C ARG A 271 7.89 3.14 6.27
N ALA A 272 8.60 2.47 7.18
CA ALA A 272 7.98 1.49 8.09
C ALA A 272 6.92 2.14 9.00
N ARG A 273 7.19 3.33 9.54
CA ARG A 273 6.22 4.08 10.35
C ARG A 273 5.02 4.55 9.53
N ALA A 274 5.24 5.04 8.31
CA ALA A 274 4.17 5.44 7.41
C ALA A 274 3.27 4.24 7.05
N GLN A 275 3.85 3.08 6.74
CA GLN A 275 3.11 1.84 6.50
C GLN A 275 2.32 1.37 7.72
N ALA A 276 2.88 1.46 8.93
CA ALA A 276 2.19 1.09 10.16
C ALA A 276 0.99 2.02 10.46
N ALA A 277 1.14 3.31 10.20
CA ALA A 277 0.05 4.30 10.30
C ALA A 277 -1.06 4.04 9.26
N ALA A 278 -0.69 3.77 8.01
CA ALA A 278 -1.61 3.41 6.94
C ALA A 278 -2.41 2.15 7.29
N SER A 279 -1.70 1.12 7.74
CA SER A 279 -2.27 -0.20 8.00
C SER A 279 -3.16 -0.24 9.23
N VAL A 280 -2.83 0.46 10.32
CA VAL A 280 -3.73 0.54 11.48
C VAL A 280 -5.01 1.33 11.14
N THR A 281 -4.88 2.38 10.32
CA THR A 281 -6.01 3.19 9.85
C THR A 281 -6.92 2.37 8.94
N PHE A 282 -6.35 1.64 7.98
CA PHE A 282 -7.07 0.72 7.09
C PHE A 282 -7.91 -0.28 7.90
N ARG A 283 -7.25 -0.99 8.81
CA ARG A 283 -7.85 -2.06 9.62
C ARG A 283 -8.98 -1.54 10.50
N ALA A 284 -8.81 -0.39 11.14
CA ALA A 284 -9.85 0.23 11.97
C ALA A 284 -11.03 0.74 11.12
N ALA A 285 -10.74 1.43 10.02
CA ALA A 285 -11.75 1.99 9.13
C ALA A 285 -12.63 0.89 8.52
N LEU A 286 -12.02 -0.23 8.10
CA LEU A 286 -12.72 -1.36 7.53
C LEU A 286 -13.56 -2.10 8.58
N SER A 287 -12.96 -2.45 9.72
CA SER A 287 -13.65 -3.20 10.78
C SER A 287 -14.89 -2.45 11.26
N ALA A 288 -14.77 -1.13 11.47
CA ALA A 288 -15.91 -0.30 11.88
C ALA A 288 -16.99 -0.19 10.80
N ALA A 289 -16.62 -0.15 9.52
CA ALA A 289 -17.57 -0.09 8.42
C ALA A 289 -18.32 -1.42 8.23
N LEU A 290 -17.71 -2.54 8.62
CA LEU A 290 -18.25 -3.89 8.46
C LEU A 290 -18.88 -4.47 9.74
N ASP A 291 -18.75 -3.82 10.91
CA ASP A 291 -19.27 -4.30 12.21
C ASP A 291 -20.79 -4.60 12.21
N ALA A 292 -21.55 -3.92 11.35
CA ALA A 292 -22.99 -4.13 11.21
C ALA A 292 -23.38 -5.23 10.20
N SER A 293 -22.42 -5.77 9.46
CA SER A 293 -22.65 -6.74 8.39
C SER A 293 -22.45 -8.17 8.90
N ALA A 294 -23.42 -9.05 8.65
CA ALA A 294 -23.22 -10.48 8.88
C ALA A 294 -22.26 -11.06 7.84
N ASP A 295 -21.57 -12.15 8.18
CA ASP A 295 -20.80 -12.98 7.23
C ASP A 295 -19.56 -12.29 6.61
N VAL A 296 -19.02 -11.25 7.27
CA VAL A 296 -17.83 -10.50 6.81
C VAL A 296 -16.56 -10.80 7.62
N ASP A 297 -16.59 -11.70 8.61
CA ASP A 297 -15.43 -12.02 9.45
C ASP A 297 -14.20 -12.46 8.63
N ALA A 298 -14.44 -13.23 7.57
CA ALA A 298 -13.39 -13.66 6.65
C ALA A 298 -12.80 -12.48 5.84
N VAL A 299 -13.63 -11.49 5.48
CA VAL A 299 -13.19 -10.27 4.79
C VAL A 299 -12.34 -9.42 5.73
N VAL A 300 -12.83 -9.20 6.96
CA VAL A 300 -12.08 -8.47 7.98
C VAL A 300 -10.74 -9.15 8.24
N PHE A 301 -10.71 -10.47 8.45
CA PHE A 301 -9.46 -11.19 8.65
C PHE A 301 -8.52 -11.08 7.44
N ALA A 302 -9.00 -11.31 6.22
CA ALA A 302 -8.16 -11.23 5.02
C ALA A 302 -7.58 -9.82 4.81
N SER A 303 -8.35 -8.77 5.10
CA SER A 303 -7.86 -7.39 5.06
C SER A 303 -6.85 -7.08 6.18
N LEU A 304 -7.06 -7.59 7.40
CA LEU A 304 -6.08 -7.50 8.48
C LEU A 304 -4.76 -8.18 8.08
N HIS A 305 -4.87 -9.34 7.44
CA HIS A 305 -3.75 -10.14 6.96
C HIS A 305 -2.98 -9.44 5.84
N ALA A 306 -3.67 -8.88 4.84
CA ALA A 306 -3.09 -8.03 3.79
C ALA A 306 -2.19 -6.92 4.36
N ALA A 307 -2.77 -6.14 5.28
CA ALA A 307 -2.09 -5.02 5.90
C ALA A 307 -0.91 -5.48 6.76
N ALA A 308 -1.03 -6.61 7.44
CA ALA A 308 0.07 -7.20 8.21
C ALA A 308 1.22 -7.67 7.30
N GLU A 309 0.97 -8.22 6.12
CA GLU A 309 2.06 -8.58 5.19
C GLU A 309 2.85 -7.35 4.74
N LEU A 310 2.17 -6.25 4.41
CA LEU A 310 2.82 -4.99 4.05
C LEU A 310 3.63 -4.40 5.21
N GLU A 311 3.05 -4.36 6.42
CA GLU A 311 3.74 -3.91 7.64
C GLU A 311 4.98 -4.78 7.96
N ALA A 312 4.87 -6.11 7.85
CA ALA A 312 5.97 -7.04 8.09
C ALA A 312 7.14 -6.72 7.17
N ARG A 313 6.85 -6.56 5.88
CA ARG A 313 7.86 -6.30 4.85
C ARG A 313 8.55 -4.96 5.05
N ALA A 314 7.79 -3.89 5.30
CA ALA A 314 8.35 -2.57 5.54
C ALA A 314 9.24 -2.57 6.79
N THR A 315 8.81 -3.26 7.85
CA THR A 315 9.55 -3.39 9.11
C THR A 315 10.84 -4.18 8.95
N VAL A 316 10.81 -5.32 8.27
CA VAL A 316 12.01 -6.15 8.00
C VAL A 316 13.01 -5.37 7.17
N LYS A 317 12.54 -4.67 6.13
CA LYS A 317 13.39 -3.82 5.30
C LYS A 317 14.05 -2.72 6.15
N ALA A 318 13.28 -2.04 6.99
CA ALA A 318 13.81 -1.03 7.90
C ALA A 318 14.89 -1.58 8.82
N ALA A 319 14.62 -2.69 9.52
CA ALA A 319 15.56 -3.31 10.44
C ALA A 319 16.89 -3.69 9.74
N VAL A 320 16.82 -4.26 8.54
CA VAL A 320 18.01 -4.65 7.76
C VAL A 320 18.80 -3.42 7.27
N GLU A 321 18.12 -2.37 6.81
CA GLU A 321 18.77 -1.15 6.32
C GLU A 321 19.43 -0.35 7.44
N ILE A 322 18.76 -0.19 8.58
CA ILE A 322 19.31 0.46 9.78
C ILE A 322 20.60 -0.25 10.20
N ALA A 323 20.59 -1.59 10.28
CA ALA A 323 21.77 -2.37 10.61
C ALA A 323 22.91 -2.24 9.57
N LYS A 324 22.59 -2.13 8.27
CA LYS A 324 23.61 -1.91 7.23
C LYS A 324 24.23 -0.52 7.33
N LEU A 325 23.39 0.51 7.48
CA LEU A 325 23.82 1.91 7.48
C LEU A 325 24.67 2.25 8.70
N SER A 326 24.47 1.55 9.81
CA SER A 326 25.32 1.69 11.00
C SER A 326 26.66 1.00 10.91
N GLY A 327 26.89 0.19 9.87
CA GLY A 327 28.12 -0.58 9.72
C GLY A 327 28.15 -1.83 10.61
N ALA A 328 27.00 -2.35 11.04
CA ALA A 328 26.92 -3.62 11.75
C ALA A 328 27.64 -4.73 10.95
N ALA A 329 28.19 -5.71 11.67
CA ALA A 329 28.84 -6.84 11.03
C ALA A 329 27.88 -7.59 10.09
N GLN A 330 28.38 -8.07 8.95
CA GLN A 330 27.56 -8.80 7.97
C GLN A 330 26.81 -10.00 8.59
N ALA A 331 27.38 -10.64 9.62
CA ALA A 331 26.72 -11.71 10.35
C ALA A 331 25.44 -11.22 11.08
N THR A 332 25.49 -10.06 11.73
CA THR A 332 24.33 -9.42 12.37
C THR A 332 23.28 -9.03 11.34
N VAL A 333 23.70 -8.38 10.25
CA VAL A 333 22.79 -8.03 9.15
C VAL A 333 22.10 -9.27 8.58
N SER A 334 22.83 -10.38 8.40
CA SER A 334 22.26 -11.63 7.88
C SER A 334 21.29 -12.26 8.87
N ALA A 335 21.60 -12.24 10.17
CA ALA A 335 20.70 -12.74 11.22
C ALA A 335 19.39 -11.94 11.29
N ILE A 336 19.43 -10.62 11.16
CA ILE A 336 18.22 -9.77 11.09
C ILE A 336 17.41 -10.10 9.83
N ALA A 337 18.08 -10.28 8.68
CA ALA A 337 17.42 -10.63 7.43
C ALA A 337 16.77 -12.04 7.49
N GLU A 338 17.42 -13.01 8.12
CA GLU A 338 16.88 -14.36 8.34
C GLU A 338 15.65 -14.32 9.26
N ALA A 339 15.74 -13.63 10.40
CA ALA A 339 14.61 -13.40 11.29
C ALA A 339 13.43 -12.71 10.57
N GLY A 340 13.73 -11.75 9.70
CA GLY A 340 12.72 -11.07 8.91
C GLY A 340 12.04 -11.95 7.87
N ALA A 341 12.80 -12.80 7.19
CA ALA A 341 12.24 -13.80 6.26
C ALA A 341 11.32 -14.81 6.99
N GLU A 342 11.68 -15.20 8.23
CA GLU A 342 10.82 -16.02 9.08
C GLU A 342 9.53 -15.30 9.47
N LEU A 343 9.60 -14.01 9.80
CA LEU A 343 8.43 -13.18 10.08
C LEU A 343 7.49 -13.12 8.87
N GLU A 344 8.00 -12.74 7.69
CA GLU A 344 7.20 -12.62 6.46
C GLU A 344 6.51 -13.95 6.13
N ALA A 345 7.24 -15.08 6.22
CA ALA A 345 6.67 -16.40 6.00
C ALA A 345 5.62 -16.79 7.04
N ALA A 346 5.83 -16.45 8.32
CA ALA A 346 4.89 -16.75 9.39
C ALA A 346 3.61 -15.90 9.29
N VAL A 347 3.72 -14.63 8.89
CA VAL A 347 2.57 -13.76 8.62
C VAL A 347 1.81 -14.29 7.41
N ALA A 348 2.48 -14.60 6.29
CA ALA A 348 1.82 -15.14 5.10
C ALA A 348 1.07 -16.46 5.36
N ALA A 349 1.60 -17.31 6.27
CA ALA A 349 0.96 -18.56 6.66
C ALA A 349 -0.09 -18.41 7.79
N ALA A 350 -0.29 -17.21 8.33
CA ALA A 350 -1.16 -17.00 9.48
C ALA A 350 -2.64 -17.22 9.10
N ALA A 351 -3.33 -18.05 9.88
CA ALA A 351 -4.76 -18.31 9.71
C ALA A 351 -5.63 -17.58 10.75
N SER A 352 -5.04 -16.69 11.56
CA SER A 352 -5.73 -15.92 12.60
C SER A 352 -4.92 -14.70 13.01
N VAL A 353 -5.58 -13.72 13.62
CA VAL A 353 -4.92 -12.52 14.18
C VAL A 353 -3.92 -12.91 15.27
N ASP A 354 -4.24 -13.88 16.13
CA ASP A 354 -3.34 -14.38 17.16
C ASP A 354 -2.04 -14.95 16.56
N ALA A 355 -2.12 -15.61 15.40
CA ALA A 355 -0.94 -16.13 14.71
C ALA A 355 -0.06 -15.00 14.15
N ILE A 356 -0.64 -13.91 13.66
CA ILE A 356 0.09 -12.71 13.22
C ILE A 356 0.81 -12.06 14.42
N VAL A 357 0.11 -11.91 15.55
CA VAL A 357 0.69 -11.36 16.79
C VAL A 357 1.81 -12.26 17.33
N ALA A 358 1.64 -13.59 17.27
CA ALA A 358 2.66 -14.56 17.64
C ALA A 358 3.90 -14.48 16.73
N ALA A 359 3.72 -14.28 15.42
CA ALA A 359 4.81 -14.10 14.47
C ALA A 359 5.66 -12.86 14.82
N ARG A 360 5.01 -11.73 15.15
CA ARG A 360 5.71 -10.53 15.67
C ARG A 360 6.48 -10.80 16.95
N ALA A 361 5.87 -11.47 17.92
CA ALA A 361 6.53 -11.79 19.19
C ALA A 361 7.77 -12.67 18.96
N ALA A 362 7.68 -13.67 18.06
CA ALA A 362 8.80 -14.52 17.68
C ALA A 362 9.93 -13.71 16.99
N PHE A 363 9.58 -12.79 16.09
CA PHE A 363 10.55 -11.91 15.45
C PHE A 363 11.28 -11.02 16.47
N VAL A 364 10.55 -10.34 17.35
CA VAL A 364 11.17 -9.54 18.42
C VAL A 364 12.09 -10.41 19.28
N ALA A 365 11.65 -11.59 19.70
CA ALA A 365 12.46 -12.51 20.48
C ALA A 365 13.73 -12.96 19.74
N SER A 366 13.68 -13.15 18.42
CA SER A 366 14.86 -13.49 17.61
C SER A 366 15.88 -12.35 17.53
N LEU A 367 15.40 -11.10 17.49
CA LEU A 367 16.25 -9.91 17.50
C LEU A 367 16.95 -9.72 18.84
N THR A 368 16.23 -9.91 19.95
CA THR A 368 16.74 -9.64 21.31
C THR A 368 17.46 -10.84 21.93
N GLY A 369 17.10 -12.04 21.51
CA GLY A 369 17.45 -13.30 22.17
C GLY A 369 16.50 -13.62 23.32
N ASP A 370 16.54 -14.87 23.77
CA ASP A 370 15.88 -15.28 25.01
C ASP A 370 16.69 -14.77 26.20
N ALA A 371 16.05 -14.03 27.11
CA ALA A 371 16.65 -13.48 28.32
C ALA A 371 17.35 -14.56 29.20
N GLN A 372 17.06 -15.84 28.97
CA GLN A 372 17.57 -16.97 29.73
C GLN A 372 18.75 -17.71 29.06
N ALA A 373 19.07 -17.46 27.79
CA ALA A 373 20.14 -18.16 27.06
C ALA A 373 21.40 -17.29 26.91
N ASP A 374 22.59 -17.89 27.08
CA ASP A 374 23.90 -17.22 26.98
C ASP A 374 24.25 -16.66 25.58
N VAL A 375 23.35 -16.80 24.60
CA VAL A 375 23.50 -16.36 23.21
C VAL A 375 22.56 -15.17 22.99
N GLY A 376 23.11 -13.95 23.02
CA GLY A 376 22.34 -12.74 22.70
C GLY A 376 21.82 -12.81 21.27
N GLY A 377 20.59 -12.34 21.04
CA GLY A 377 20.01 -12.26 19.69
C GLY A 377 20.81 -11.33 18.78
N ALA A 378 20.33 -11.10 17.56
CA ALA A 378 21.04 -10.28 16.58
C ALA A 378 21.45 -8.89 17.14
N LEU A 379 20.60 -8.27 17.94
CA LEU A 379 20.87 -6.98 18.61
C LEU A 379 21.79 -7.13 19.82
N GLY A 380 21.70 -8.24 20.55
CA GLY A 380 22.61 -8.55 21.66
C GLY A 380 24.07 -8.71 21.22
N VAL A 381 24.30 -9.16 19.99
CA VAL A 381 25.64 -9.19 19.38
C VAL A 381 26.18 -7.78 19.13
N LEU A 382 25.30 -6.83 18.79
CA LEU A 382 25.68 -5.44 18.47
C LEU A 382 26.15 -4.68 19.72
N VAL A 383 25.40 -4.75 20.82
CA VAL A 383 25.72 -4.02 22.08
C VAL A 383 26.84 -4.67 22.90
N GLY A 384 27.29 -5.86 22.48
CA GLY A 384 28.31 -6.63 23.15
C GLY A 384 27.78 -7.59 24.21
N ALA A 385 28.57 -8.61 24.54
CA ALA A 385 28.17 -9.70 25.43
C ALA A 385 28.41 -9.43 26.93
N THR A 386 28.55 -8.17 27.36
CA THR A 386 28.77 -7.87 28.78
C THR A 386 27.48 -8.03 29.57
N ALA A 387 27.59 -8.37 30.86
CA ALA A 387 26.41 -8.47 31.73
C ALA A 387 25.68 -7.13 31.87
N ASP A 388 26.44 -6.02 31.88
CA ASP A 388 25.90 -4.66 31.97
C ASP A 388 25.14 -4.27 30.68
N ALA A 389 25.70 -4.56 29.49
CA ALA A 389 25.03 -4.31 28.22
C ALA A 389 23.73 -5.13 28.09
N ARG A 390 23.73 -6.39 28.56
CA ARG A 390 22.52 -7.23 28.62
C ARG A 390 21.47 -6.65 29.58
N ALA A 391 21.89 -6.19 30.75
CA ALA A 391 20.97 -5.58 31.72
C ALA A 391 20.36 -4.28 31.17
N ALA A 392 21.16 -3.43 30.51
CA ALA A 392 20.69 -2.22 29.86
C ALA A 392 19.74 -2.53 28.69
N LEU A 393 20.08 -3.51 27.85
CA LEU A 393 19.19 -3.96 26.77
C LEU A 393 17.84 -4.44 27.31
N ASN A 394 17.84 -5.26 28.38
CA ASN A 394 16.59 -5.69 29.02
C ASN A 394 15.78 -4.52 29.57
N ALA A 395 16.43 -3.53 30.18
CA ALA A 395 15.76 -2.32 30.66
C ALA A 395 15.13 -1.50 29.51
N VAL A 396 15.84 -1.39 28.38
CA VAL A 396 15.30 -0.75 27.15
C VAL A 396 14.11 -1.54 26.62
N LEU A 397 14.17 -2.87 26.62
CA LEU A 397 13.06 -3.73 26.18
C LEU A 397 11.83 -3.58 27.07
N ASP A 398 11.99 -3.61 28.39
CA ASP A 398 10.90 -3.38 29.34
C ASP A 398 10.26 -2.00 29.15
N ALA A 399 11.09 -0.94 29.03
CA ALA A 399 10.60 0.41 28.76
C ALA A 399 9.89 0.52 27.40
N THR A 400 10.36 -0.21 26.38
CA THR A 400 9.72 -0.26 25.06
C THR A 400 8.36 -0.98 25.14
N VAL A 401 8.22 -2.01 25.99
CA VAL A 401 6.93 -2.66 26.26
C VAL A 401 5.94 -1.70 26.93
N ASP A 402 6.38 -0.84 27.84
CA ASP A 402 5.53 0.20 28.44
C ASP A 402 5.10 1.25 27.39
N LEU A 403 6.04 1.72 26.56
CA LEU A 403 5.75 2.63 25.45
C LEU A 403 4.79 2.00 24.43
N ASN A 404 4.88 0.70 24.20
CA ASN A 404 3.95 -0.03 23.35
C ASN A 404 2.53 -0.02 23.89
N ALA A 405 2.36 -0.21 25.21
CA ALA A 405 1.05 -0.16 25.84
C ALA A 405 0.45 1.26 25.76
N GLN A 406 1.28 2.29 25.85
CA GLN A 406 0.88 3.67 25.64
C GLN A 406 0.45 3.93 24.19
N LEU A 407 1.25 3.47 23.21
CA LEU A 407 0.89 3.55 21.79
C LEU A 407 -0.47 2.88 21.52
N ASP A 408 -0.72 1.68 22.07
CA ASP A 408 -2.00 1.00 21.90
C ASP A 408 -3.17 1.81 22.47
N ALA A 409 -2.99 2.45 23.62
CA ALA A 409 -4.00 3.32 24.23
C ALA A 409 -4.27 4.58 23.39
N ASP A 410 -3.22 5.20 22.86
CA ASP A 410 -3.33 6.42 22.05
C ASP A 410 -3.96 6.13 20.68
N LEU A 411 -3.53 5.05 20.02
CA LEU A 411 -4.15 4.59 18.77
C LEU A 411 -5.62 4.24 18.96
N LYS A 412 -5.97 3.54 20.06
CA LYS A 412 -7.37 3.26 20.40
C LYS A 412 -8.19 4.54 20.52
N ALA A 413 -7.67 5.56 21.19
CA ALA A 413 -8.36 6.84 21.34
C ALA A 413 -8.49 7.58 19.99
N ALA A 414 -7.39 7.70 19.23
CA ALA A 414 -7.35 8.40 17.94
C ALA A 414 -8.26 7.73 16.90
N LEU A 415 -8.22 6.40 16.78
CA LEU A 415 -9.05 5.66 15.84
C LEU A 415 -10.54 5.73 16.22
N SER A 416 -10.87 5.70 17.52
CA SER A 416 -12.24 5.92 17.98
C SER A 416 -12.76 7.29 17.52
N ALA A 417 -11.95 8.34 17.69
CA ALA A 417 -12.30 9.69 17.28
C ALA A 417 -12.42 9.83 15.75
N TYR A 418 -11.50 9.22 15.00
CA TYR A 418 -11.55 9.15 13.54
C TYR A 418 -12.84 8.50 13.03
N LEU A 419 -13.22 7.35 13.58
CA LEU A 419 -14.44 6.63 13.21
C LEU A 419 -15.69 7.44 13.54
N ASP A 420 -15.70 8.08 14.70
CA ASP A 420 -16.76 9.00 15.12
C ASP A 420 -16.90 10.19 14.18
N ALA A 421 -15.78 10.78 13.76
CA ALA A 421 -15.74 11.89 12.81
C ALA A 421 -16.25 11.43 11.44
N LYS A 422 -15.81 10.26 10.95
CA LYS A 422 -16.26 9.65 9.69
C LYS A 422 -17.76 9.40 9.68
N ALA A 423 -18.31 8.85 10.76
CA ALA A 423 -19.76 8.63 10.88
C ALA A 423 -20.57 9.95 10.87
N LYS A 424 -20.02 11.04 11.41
CA LYS A 424 -20.67 12.37 11.46
C LYS A 424 -20.48 13.18 10.17
N ALA A 425 -19.39 12.96 9.45
CA ALA A 425 -18.93 13.80 8.35
C ALA A 425 -19.90 13.87 7.15
N GLY A 426 -20.70 12.82 6.91
CA GLY A 426 -21.38 12.67 5.63
C GLY A 426 -20.41 12.82 4.45
N ALA A 427 -20.91 13.13 3.25
CA ALA A 427 -20.07 13.29 2.04
C ALA A 427 -19.28 14.62 1.98
N GLY A 428 -19.02 15.32 3.10
CA GLY A 428 -18.50 16.71 3.04
C GLY A 428 -17.62 17.22 4.18
N ALA A 429 -17.19 16.40 5.15
CA ALA A 429 -16.36 16.86 6.27
C ALA A 429 -14.91 16.34 6.23
N ALA A 430 -14.21 16.60 5.12
CA ALA A 430 -12.79 16.25 4.98
C ALA A 430 -11.93 16.81 6.13
N GLY A 431 -12.15 18.07 6.53
CA GLY A 431 -11.33 18.74 7.55
C GLY A 431 -11.41 18.16 8.97
N SER A 432 -12.48 17.43 9.33
CA SER A 432 -12.54 16.72 10.63
C SER A 432 -11.80 15.38 10.60
N LEU A 433 -11.69 14.74 9.43
CA LEU A 433 -10.93 13.49 9.30
C LEU A 433 -9.43 13.74 9.39
N ASP A 434 -8.99 14.89 8.86
CA ASP A 434 -7.59 15.31 8.85
C ASP A 434 -6.99 15.36 10.26
N ALA A 435 -7.68 16.03 11.19
CA ALA A 435 -7.21 16.18 12.57
C ALA A 435 -7.10 14.84 13.32
N GLU A 436 -7.99 13.89 13.04
CA GLU A 436 -7.95 12.59 13.71
C GLU A 436 -6.90 11.65 13.11
N LEU A 437 -6.60 11.79 11.81
CA LEU A 437 -5.45 11.12 11.20
C LEU A 437 -4.12 11.68 11.73
N ASP A 438 -4.04 13.00 11.94
CA ASP A 438 -2.87 13.62 12.58
C ASP A 438 -2.64 13.04 14.00
N ALA A 439 -3.70 12.70 14.74
CA ALA A 439 -3.59 12.05 16.04
C ALA A 439 -3.03 10.62 15.98
N VAL A 440 -3.37 9.84 14.95
CA VAL A 440 -2.77 8.51 14.71
C VAL A 440 -1.27 8.65 14.47
N ILE A 441 -0.86 9.65 13.69
CA ILE A 441 0.54 9.89 13.33
C ILE A 441 1.33 10.41 14.53
N GLU A 442 0.74 11.31 15.31
CA GLU A 442 1.34 11.81 16.55
C GLU A 442 1.57 10.68 17.56
N ALA A 443 0.67 9.69 17.63
CA ALA A 443 0.86 8.53 18.49
C ALA A 443 2.11 7.72 18.10
N TYR A 444 2.30 7.44 16.80
CA TYR A 444 3.52 6.78 16.31
C TYR A 444 4.78 7.65 16.47
N ALA A 445 4.68 8.96 16.25
CA ALA A 445 5.80 9.88 16.43
C ALA A 445 6.23 9.96 17.91
N THR A 446 5.26 10.02 18.83
CA THR A 446 5.49 10.01 20.28
C THR A 446 6.14 8.70 20.73
N PHE A 447 5.64 7.57 20.23
CA PHE A 447 6.25 6.27 20.49
C PHE A 447 7.70 6.22 20.02
N ALA A 448 7.97 6.65 18.78
CA ALA A 448 9.33 6.64 18.22
C ALA A 448 10.29 7.52 19.02
N ALA A 449 9.88 8.75 19.36
CA ALA A 449 10.67 9.65 20.20
C ALA A 449 10.95 9.04 21.58
N GLY A 450 9.95 8.39 22.19
CA GLY A 450 10.11 7.70 23.47
C GLY A 450 11.13 6.56 23.41
N VAL A 451 11.17 5.79 22.31
CA VAL A 451 12.17 4.72 22.13
C VAL A 451 13.57 5.30 21.87
N GLU A 452 13.68 6.37 21.09
CA GLU A 452 14.95 7.08 20.84
C GLU A 452 15.56 7.64 22.15
N GLU A 453 14.72 8.16 23.05
CA GLU A 453 15.14 8.62 24.39
C GLU A 453 15.73 7.51 25.27
N LEU A 454 15.57 6.23 24.90
CA LEU A 454 16.20 5.10 25.60
C LEU A 454 17.64 4.83 25.15
N ALA A 455 18.08 5.37 24.01
CA ALA A 455 19.41 5.12 23.46
C ALA A 455 20.56 5.49 24.42
N PRO A 456 20.52 6.62 25.16
CA PRO A 456 21.56 6.95 26.13
C PRO A 456 21.70 5.90 27.24
N THR A 457 20.59 5.30 27.69
CA THR A 457 20.60 4.24 28.72
C THR A 457 21.39 3.02 28.25
N LEU A 458 21.27 2.68 26.97
CA LEU A 458 22.01 1.58 26.37
C LEU A 458 23.46 1.96 26.07
N ALA A 459 23.71 3.20 25.62
CA ALA A 459 25.04 3.71 25.32
C ALA A 459 25.98 3.73 26.55
N GLU A 460 25.45 3.94 27.76
CA GLU A 460 26.23 3.85 29.00
C GLU A 460 26.82 2.45 29.27
N ALA A 461 26.18 1.41 28.75
CA ALA A 461 26.57 0.02 28.95
C ALA A 461 27.18 -0.64 27.70
N ALA A 462 26.91 -0.10 26.51
CA ALA A 462 27.38 -0.61 25.23
C ALA A 462 28.85 -0.21 24.94
N SER A 463 29.46 -0.91 23.98
CA SER A 463 30.82 -0.58 23.52
C SER A 463 30.91 0.69 22.68
N ALA A 464 29.80 1.11 22.06
CA ALA A 464 29.71 2.34 21.27
C ALA A 464 28.29 2.92 21.29
N GLU A 465 28.19 4.25 21.31
CA GLU A 465 26.93 5.01 21.25
C GLU A 465 26.12 4.73 19.97
N ALA A 466 26.80 4.61 18.83
CA ALA A 466 26.18 4.26 17.56
C ALA A 466 25.51 2.88 17.57
N ASP A 467 26.00 1.92 18.37
CA ASP A 467 25.35 0.60 18.49
C ASP A 467 24.04 0.72 19.28
N ALA A 468 23.97 1.65 20.25
CA ALA A 468 22.77 1.86 21.04
C ALA A 468 21.62 2.48 20.23
N GLU A 469 21.92 3.49 19.41
CA GLU A 469 20.96 4.13 18.49
C GLU A 469 20.36 3.11 17.51
N VAL A 470 21.20 2.25 16.95
CA VAL A 470 20.76 1.19 16.02
C VAL A 470 19.81 0.21 16.67
N VAL A 471 20.08 -0.20 17.90
CA VAL A 471 19.20 -1.10 18.64
C VAL A 471 17.86 -0.42 18.88
N THR A 472 17.83 0.83 19.33
CA THR A 472 16.57 1.55 19.57
C THR A 472 15.78 1.77 18.29
N ASP A 473 16.44 2.07 17.17
CA ASP A 473 15.77 2.26 15.87
C ASP A 473 15.16 0.95 15.35
N VAL A 474 15.91 -0.16 15.41
CA VAL A 474 15.41 -1.48 15.01
C VAL A 474 14.25 -1.91 15.92
N LEU A 475 14.35 -1.67 17.24
CA LEU A 475 13.27 -1.97 18.17
C LEU A 475 12.04 -1.10 17.94
N CYS A 476 12.22 0.19 17.66
CA CYS A 476 11.13 1.11 17.32
C CYS A 476 10.33 0.57 16.13
N SER A 477 11.01 0.28 15.01
CA SER A 477 10.38 -0.31 13.82
C SER A 477 9.71 -1.66 14.12
N ALA A 478 10.42 -2.59 14.78
CA ALA A 478 9.90 -3.93 15.07
C ALA A 478 8.70 -3.93 16.02
N GLN A 479 8.63 -2.97 16.93
CA GLN A 479 7.59 -2.89 17.93
C GLN A 479 6.39 -2.06 17.45
N ALA A 480 6.57 -1.14 16.50
CA ALA A 480 5.46 -0.37 15.94
C ALA A 480 4.43 -1.24 15.19
N MET A 481 4.81 -2.39 14.63
CA MET A 481 3.94 -3.20 13.77
C MET A 481 2.83 -4.00 14.50
N PHE A 482 1.81 -4.39 13.74
CA PHE A 482 0.63 -5.21 14.01
C PHE A 482 -0.21 -4.78 15.20
N ARG A 483 -0.39 -3.47 15.40
CA ARG A 483 -1.29 -2.98 16.46
C ARG A 483 -2.70 -3.37 16.15
N THR A 484 -3.34 -4.17 17.00
CA THR A 484 -4.73 -4.56 16.81
C THR A 484 -5.61 -3.35 17.09
N PRO A 485 -6.39 -2.87 16.10
CA PRO A 485 -7.37 -1.84 16.36
C PRO A 485 -8.53 -2.44 17.15
N MET A 486 -8.43 -2.36 18.48
CA MET A 486 -9.43 -2.65 19.51
C MET A 486 -10.14 -4.01 19.54
#